data_AF-A0AB34SGM0-F1
#
_entry.id   AF-A0AB34SGM0-F1
#
_cell.length_a   1.000
_cell.length_b   1.000
_cell.length_c   1.000
_cell.angle_alpha   90.00
_cell.angle_beta   90.00
_cell.angle_gamma   90.00
#
_symmetry.space_group_name_H-M   'P 1'
#
loop_
_entity.id
_entity.type
_entity.pdbx_description
1 polymer ?
#
loop_
_entity_poly.entity_id
_entity_poly.type
_entity_poly.pdbx_seq_one_letter_code
_entity_poly.pdbx_strand_id
1 'polypeptide(L)'
;MACVYKTSINSNIQGFSSEQTDLVSFYNLYVQLNFSKIVICEVLIGLLGAIIDVSISISSSMNELYNANPQISTRKLFISGMNIGKDILGTMTNTLFFAYISSFMTLMIYFKQLHYSLSTIINAKVFCSEFFQSICCGIGIVLIIPLTAFISSNLVKHKKISTS
;
A
#
# COMPACT_ATOMS: atom_id res chain seq x y z
N MET A 1 -14.72 14.57 9.07
CA MET A 1 -15.35 13.51 9.89
C MET A 1 -16.87 13.61 9.96
N ALA A 2 -17.48 14.71 10.43
CA ALA A 2 -18.95 14.82 10.55
C ALA A 2 -19.74 14.65 9.23
N CYS A 3 -19.20 15.14 8.10
CA CYS A 3 -19.79 14.94 6.78
C CYS A 3 -19.82 13.45 6.37
N VAL A 4 -18.69 12.75 6.48
CA VAL A 4 -18.57 11.32 6.16
C VAL A 4 -19.53 10.48 7.01
N TYR A 5 -19.63 10.76 8.31
CA TYR A 5 -20.56 10.09 9.22
C TYR A 5 -22.02 10.27 8.78
N LYS A 6 -22.43 11.50 8.47
CA LYS A 6 -23.81 11.82 8.07
C LYS A 6 -24.16 11.20 6.71
N THR A 7 -23.23 11.19 5.77
CA THR A 7 -23.43 10.55 4.45
C THR A 7 -23.50 9.02 4.58
N SER A 8 -22.69 8.40 5.44
CA SER A 8 -22.71 6.94 5.66
C SER A 8 -24.06 6.46 6.22
N ILE A 9 -24.61 7.14 7.23
CA ILE A 9 -25.92 6.80 7.79
C ILE A 9 -27.03 7.05 6.76
N ASN A 10 -26.99 8.17 6.05
CA ASN A 10 -28.02 8.50 5.06
C ASN A 10 -28.00 7.55 3.84
N SER A 11 -26.87 6.91 3.54
CA SER A 11 -26.72 5.98 2.42
C SER A 11 -27.00 4.52 2.78
N ASN A 12 -27.22 4.19 4.07
CA ASN A 12 -27.48 2.83 4.55
C ASN A 12 -26.46 1.77 4.06
N ILE A 13 -25.22 2.16 3.76
CA ILE A 13 -24.13 1.27 3.35
C ILE A 13 -23.52 0.49 4.54
N GLN A 14 -24.26 0.37 5.63
CA GLN A 14 -23.81 -0.27 6.87
C GLN A 14 -24.16 -1.77 6.82
N GLY A 15 -23.26 -2.62 7.30
CA GLY A 15 -23.45 -4.08 7.30
C GLY A 15 -22.97 -4.77 6.02
N PHE A 16 -23.02 -6.10 6.01
CA PHE A 16 -22.68 -6.90 4.83
C PHE A 16 -23.84 -6.88 3.83
N SER A 17 -23.54 -6.76 2.53
CA SER A 17 -24.55 -6.97 1.50
C SER A 17 -24.95 -8.45 1.45
N SER A 18 -26.18 -8.75 1.01
CA SER A 18 -26.64 -10.13 0.80
C SER A 18 -25.71 -10.89 -0.15
N GLU A 19 -25.22 -10.19 -1.18
CA GLU A 19 -24.29 -10.72 -2.18
C GLU A 19 -22.97 -11.22 -1.57
N GLN A 20 -22.39 -10.50 -0.61
CA GLN A 20 -21.11 -10.90 0.01
C GLN A 20 -21.21 -12.19 0.82
N THR A 21 -22.39 -12.47 1.40
CA THR A 21 -22.62 -13.65 2.26
C THR A 21 -22.83 -14.91 1.42
N ASP A 22 -23.51 -14.75 0.28
CA ASP A 22 -23.79 -15.85 -0.66
C ASP A 22 -22.54 -16.23 -1.47
N LEU A 23 -21.72 -15.24 -1.87
CA LEU A 23 -20.51 -15.46 -2.69
C LEU A 23 -19.46 -16.34 -1.98
N VAL A 24 -19.26 -16.17 -0.66
CA VAL A 24 -18.28 -16.95 0.12
C VAL A 24 -18.63 -18.45 0.15
N SER A 25 -19.92 -18.78 0.20
CA SER A 25 -20.41 -20.15 0.21
C SER A 25 -20.40 -20.78 -1.20
N PHE A 26 -20.66 -19.97 -2.23
CA PHE A 26 -20.78 -20.43 -3.61
C PHE A 26 -19.43 -20.70 -4.28
N TYR A 27 -18.41 -19.85 -4.03
CA TYR A 27 -17.08 -20.00 -4.63
C TYR A 27 -16.35 -21.28 -4.19
N ASN A 28 -16.64 -21.81 -3.00
CA ASN A 28 -16.01 -23.04 -2.50
C ASN A 28 -16.64 -24.33 -3.06
N LEU A 29 -17.91 -24.27 -3.49
CA LEU A 29 -18.67 -25.45 -3.92
C LEU A 29 -18.63 -25.71 -5.44
N TYR A 30 -18.54 -24.68 -6.27
CA TYR A 30 -18.65 -24.82 -7.74
C TYR A 30 -17.37 -24.50 -8.52
N VAL A 31 -16.43 -23.75 -7.94
CA VAL A 31 -15.19 -23.36 -8.61
C VAL A 31 -14.03 -23.91 -7.79
N GLN A 32 -13.21 -24.80 -8.36
CA GLN A 32 -11.97 -25.24 -7.74
C GLN A 32 -10.95 -24.08 -7.74
N LEU A 33 -11.17 -23.07 -6.90
CA LEU A 33 -10.27 -21.93 -6.76
C LEU A 33 -9.13 -22.28 -5.82
N ASN A 34 -7.91 -22.14 -6.32
CA ASN A 34 -6.74 -22.19 -5.48
C ASN A 34 -6.58 -20.84 -4.77
N PHE A 35 -7.07 -20.76 -3.53
CA PHE A 35 -6.99 -19.55 -2.70
C PHE A 35 -5.56 -19.04 -2.50
N SER A 36 -4.54 -19.90 -2.55
CA SER A 36 -3.13 -19.46 -2.51
C SER A 36 -2.77 -18.61 -3.74
N LYS A 37 -3.28 -18.95 -4.93
CA LYS A 37 -3.06 -18.14 -6.13
C LYS A 37 -3.75 -16.77 -6.04
N ILE A 38 -4.95 -16.73 -5.46
CA ILE A 38 -5.70 -15.47 -5.27
C ILE A 38 -4.93 -14.54 -4.33
N VAL A 39 -4.45 -15.06 -3.19
CA VAL A 39 -3.63 -14.28 -2.24
C VAL A 39 -2.36 -13.75 -2.91
N ILE A 40 -1.70 -14.56 -3.75
CA ILE A 40 -0.53 -14.08 -4.52
C ILE A 40 -0.91 -12.94 -5.46
N CYS A 41 -2.03 -13.05 -6.19
CA CYS A 41 -2.51 -11.98 -7.08
C CYS A 41 -2.84 -10.70 -6.30
N GLU A 42 -3.49 -10.82 -5.15
CA GLU A 42 -3.83 -9.69 -4.29
C GLU A 42 -2.58 -8.95 -3.79
N VAL A 43 -1.58 -9.70 -3.31
CA VAL A 43 -0.28 -9.15 -2.89
C VAL A 43 0.41 -8.45 -4.06
N LEU A 44 0.41 -9.05 -5.26
CA LEU A 44 1.04 -8.46 -6.45
C LEU A 44 0.35 -7.17 -6.89
N ILE A 45 -0.98 -7.13 -6.90
CA ILE A 45 -1.76 -5.94 -7.29
C ILE A 45 -1.52 -4.81 -6.28
N GLY A 46 -1.59 -5.10 -4.97
CA GLY A 46 -1.32 -4.12 -3.92
C GLY A 46 0.11 -3.58 -3.99
N LEU A 47 1.08 -4.47 -4.20
CA LEU A 47 2.48 -4.10 -4.36
C LEU A 47 2.72 -3.20 -5.58
N LEU A 48 2.12 -3.52 -6.73
CA LEU A 48 2.24 -2.71 -7.94
C LEU A 48 1.70 -1.30 -7.74
N GLY A 49 0.54 -1.15 -7.10
CA GLY A 49 -0.04 0.15 -6.79
C GLY A 49 0.91 1.00 -5.92
N ALA A 50 1.44 0.41 -4.85
CA ALA A 50 2.39 1.10 -3.97
C ALA A 50 3.72 1.44 -4.68
N ILE A 51 4.25 0.54 -5.50
CA ILE A 51 5.48 0.76 -6.28
C ILE A 51 5.32 1.95 -7.23
N ILE A 52 4.19 2.03 -7.93
CA ILE A 52 3.93 3.10 -8.90
C ILE A 52 3.83 4.45 -8.19
N ASP A 53 3.06 4.52 -7.10
CA ASP A 53 2.87 5.76 -6.33
C ASP A 53 4.19 6.32 -5.78
N VAL A 54 5.00 5.46 -5.17
CA VAL A 54 6.33 5.82 -4.65
C VAL A 54 7.28 6.21 -5.77
N SER A 55 7.24 5.50 -6.89
CA SER A 55 8.13 5.78 -8.01
C SER A 55 7.83 7.12 -8.68
N ILE A 56 6.55 7.43 -8.87
CA ILE A 56 6.10 8.72 -9.43
C ILE A 56 6.50 9.85 -8.48
N SER A 57 6.22 9.69 -7.18
CA SER A 57 6.53 10.71 -6.18
C SER A 57 8.03 11.04 -6.13
N ILE A 58 8.90 10.03 -6.05
CA ILE A 58 10.35 10.22 -6.03
C ILE A 58 10.85 10.82 -7.36
N SER A 59 10.43 10.25 -8.50
CA SER A 59 10.91 10.71 -9.81
C SER A 59 10.50 12.15 -10.12
N SER A 60 9.26 12.52 -9.78
CA SER A 60 8.76 13.90 -9.93
C SER A 60 9.57 14.88 -9.08
N SER A 61 9.73 14.61 -7.78
CA SER A 61 10.48 15.50 -6.88
C SER A 61 11.95 15.62 -7.27
N MET A 62 12.57 14.53 -7.74
CA MET A 62 13.95 14.58 -8.25
C MET A 62 14.07 15.40 -9.54
N ASN A 63 13.10 15.29 -10.45
CA ASN A 63 13.06 16.07 -11.68
C ASN A 63 12.90 17.57 -11.38
N GLU A 64 12.05 17.93 -10.42
CA GLU A 64 11.89 19.30 -9.94
C GLU A 64 13.19 19.83 -9.30
N LEU A 65 13.83 19.03 -8.45
CA LEU A 65 15.11 19.39 -7.83
C LEU A 65 16.22 19.65 -8.86
N TYR A 66 16.27 18.84 -9.91
CA TYR A 66 17.23 19.04 -11.01
C TYR A 66 16.89 20.28 -11.85
N ASN A 67 15.60 20.54 -12.11
CA ASN A 67 15.20 21.75 -12.85
C ASN A 67 15.53 23.03 -12.07
N ALA A 68 15.41 23.00 -10.74
CA ALA A 68 15.80 24.10 -9.87
C ALA A 68 17.33 24.29 -9.80
N ASN A 69 18.12 23.21 -9.86
CA ASN A 69 19.58 23.28 -9.87
C ASN A 69 20.21 22.30 -10.87
N PRO A 70 20.36 22.71 -12.16
CA PRO A 70 20.88 21.84 -13.20
C PRO A 70 22.35 21.41 -13.02
N GLN A 71 23.09 22.09 -12.15
CA GLN A 71 24.49 21.81 -11.84
C GLN A 71 24.64 20.74 -10.73
N ILE A 72 23.53 20.21 -10.20
CA ILE A 72 23.57 19.18 -9.17
C ILE A 72 24.26 17.91 -9.69
N SER A 73 25.17 17.35 -8.88
CA SER A 73 25.84 16.09 -9.22
C SER A 73 24.89 14.91 -9.09
N THR A 74 25.09 13.86 -9.90
CA THR A 74 24.27 12.63 -9.86
C THR A 74 24.28 12.00 -8.48
N ARG A 75 25.44 12.00 -7.80
CA ARG A 75 25.58 11.50 -6.43
C ARG A 75 24.73 12.30 -5.44
N LYS A 76 24.72 13.64 -5.53
CA LYS A 76 23.89 14.48 -4.67
C LYS A 76 22.40 14.27 -4.97
N LEU A 77 22.03 14.19 -6.24
CA LEU A 77 20.65 13.93 -6.68
C LEU A 77 20.15 12.56 -6.19
N PHE A 78 20.99 11.52 -6.26
CA PHE A 78 20.68 10.19 -5.71
C PHE A 78 20.47 10.23 -4.20
N ILE A 79 21.36 10.88 -3.43
CA ILE A 79 21.22 11.02 -1.98
C ILE A 79 19.92 11.77 -1.63
N SER A 80 19.61 12.84 -2.37
CA SER A 80 18.34 13.56 -2.21
C SER A 80 17.14 12.66 -2.51
N GLY A 81 17.18 11.85 -3.57
CA GLY A 81 16.15 10.87 -3.90
C GLY A 81 15.95 9.83 -2.80
N MET A 82 17.03 9.33 -2.20
CA MET A 82 16.98 8.41 -1.05
C MET A 82 16.34 9.05 0.18
N ASN A 83 16.66 10.32 0.48
CA ASN A 83 16.06 11.05 1.60
C ASN A 83 14.57 11.29 1.37
N ILE A 84 14.16 11.71 0.17
CA ILE A 84 12.76 11.86 -0.21
C ILE A 84 12.01 10.53 -0.06
N GLY A 85 12.59 9.43 -0.57
CA GLY A 85 12.00 8.11 -0.44
C GLY A 85 11.85 7.66 1.02
N LYS A 86 12.81 8.01 1.89
CA LYS A 86 12.71 7.73 3.33
C LYS A 86 11.57 8.51 4.00
N ASP A 87 11.37 9.77 3.62
CA ASP A 87 10.29 10.59 4.16
C ASP A 87 8.92 10.05 3.70
N ILE A 88 8.80 9.65 2.43
CA ILE A 88 7.61 9.00 1.88
C ILE A 88 7.34 7.66 2.58
N LEU A 89 8.36 6.85 2.85
CA LEU A 89 8.21 5.60 3.60
C LEU A 89 7.61 5.85 5.00
N GLY A 90 8.05 6.90 5.69
CA GLY A 90 7.54 7.28 7.00
C GLY A 90 6.05 7.64 6.96
N THR A 91 5.64 8.46 5.99
CA THR A 91 4.22 8.85 5.85
C THR A 91 3.34 7.68 5.42
N MET A 92 3.80 6.84 4.50
CA MET A 92 3.05 5.64 4.07
C MET A 92 2.90 4.60 5.18
N THR A 93 3.92 4.40 6.01
CA THR A 93 3.84 3.47 7.14
C THR A 93 2.72 3.87 8.10
N ASN A 94 2.59 5.17 8.38
CA ASN A 94 1.52 5.70 9.23
C ASN A 94 0.14 5.49 8.59
N THR A 95 0.01 5.77 7.29
CA THR A 95 -1.22 5.54 6.55
C THR A 95 -1.62 4.06 6.54
N LEU A 96 -0.67 3.16 6.28
CA LEU A 96 -0.91 1.72 6.23
C LEU A 96 -1.29 1.17 7.61
N PHE A 97 -0.66 1.66 8.68
CA PHE A 97 -1.04 1.30 10.04
C PHE A 97 -2.50 1.64 10.36
N PHE A 98 -2.94 2.86 10.00
CA PHE A 98 -4.34 3.24 10.20
C PHE A 98 -5.31 2.50 9.28
N ALA A 99 -4.92 2.24 8.03
CA ALA A 99 -5.72 1.44 7.10
C ALA A 99 -5.87 -0.01 7.60
N TYR A 100 -4.83 -0.56 8.20
CA TYR A 100 -4.86 -1.88 8.84
C TYR A 100 -5.83 -1.89 10.02
N ILE A 101 -5.73 -0.95 10.96
CA ILE A 101 -6.66 -0.89 12.09
C ILE A 101 -8.11 -0.70 11.61
N SER A 102 -8.31 0.11 10.57
CA SER A 102 -9.65 0.37 10.04
C SER A 102 -10.29 -0.87 9.41
N SER A 103 -9.52 -1.68 8.67
CA SER A 103 -10.01 -2.90 8.02
C SER A 103 -10.47 -3.97 9.02
N PHE A 104 -9.86 -4.03 10.21
CA PHE A 104 -10.23 -5.00 11.25
C PHE A 104 -11.27 -4.50 12.25
N MET A 105 -11.74 -3.25 12.20
CA MET A 105 -12.62 -2.72 13.25
C MET A 105 -13.89 -3.54 13.44
N THR A 106 -14.57 -3.91 12.35
CA THR A 106 -15.79 -4.74 12.42
C THR A 106 -15.50 -6.12 12.99
N LEU A 107 -14.38 -6.74 12.58
CA LEU A 107 -13.96 -8.05 13.07
C LEU A 107 -13.58 -8.01 14.56
N MET A 108 -12.93 -6.93 15.01
CA MET A 108 -12.63 -6.69 16.42
C MET A 108 -13.90 -6.57 17.26
N ILE A 109 -14.93 -5.89 16.77
CA ILE A 109 -16.23 -5.78 17.45
C ILE A 109 -16.88 -7.17 17.55
N TYR A 110 -16.86 -7.95 16.47
CA TYR A 110 -17.41 -9.30 16.43
C TYR A 110 -16.69 -10.24 17.42
N PHE A 111 -15.36 -10.26 17.43
CA PHE A 111 -14.56 -11.04 18.38
C PHE A 111 -14.78 -10.62 19.83
N LYS A 112 -14.96 -9.32 20.09
CA LYS A 112 -15.33 -8.82 21.41
C LYS A 112 -16.69 -9.33 21.86
N GLN A 113 -17.67 -9.37 20.97
CA GLN A 113 -19.02 -9.88 21.25
C GLN A 113 -19.03 -11.37 21.60
N LEU A 114 -18.15 -12.15 20.97
CA LEU A 114 -18.00 -13.58 21.21
C LEU A 114 -16.99 -13.93 22.32
N HIS A 115 -16.50 -12.94 23.08
CA HIS A 115 -15.53 -13.12 24.16
C HIS A 115 -14.23 -13.87 23.75
N TYR A 116 -13.76 -13.67 22.52
CA TYR A 116 -12.50 -14.26 22.06
C TYR A 116 -11.31 -13.67 22.82
N SER A 117 -10.33 -14.51 23.18
CA SER A 117 -9.08 -14.05 23.77
C SER A 117 -8.23 -13.31 22.73
N LEU A 118 -7.41 -12.35 23.17
CA LEU A 118 -6.46 -11.65 22.28
C LEU A 118 -5.51 -12.61 21.54
N SER A 119 -5.12 -13.72 22.19
CA SER A 119 -4.31 -14.76 21.55
C SER A 119 -5.02 -15.40 20.36
N THR A 120 -6.33 -15.60 20.43
CA THR A 120 -7.11 -16.19 19.34
C THR A 120 -7.27 -15.19 18.19
N ILE A 121 -7.39 -13.90 18.50
CA ILE A 121 -7.49 -12.83 17.49
C ILE A 121 -6.19 -12.69 16.69
N ILE A 122 -5.03 -12.64 17.36
CA ILE A 122 -3.72 -12.50 16.70
C ILE A 122 -3.38 -13.74 15.85
N ASN A 123 -3.82 -14.93 16.29
CA ASN A 123 -3.64 -16.17 15.54
C ASN A 123 -4.75 -16.43 14.50
N ALA A 124 -5.72 -15.52 14.35
CA ALA A 124 -6.76 -15.68 13.35
C ALA A 124 -6.14 -15.63 11.96
N LYS A 125 -6.49 -16.60 11.10
CA LYS A 125 -5.95 -16.70 9.73
C LYS A 125 -6.06 -15.39 8.95
N VAL A 126 -7.19 -14.69 9.09
CA VAL A 126 -7.50 -13.42 8.42
C VAL A 126 -6.55 -12.30 8.89
N PHE A 127 -6.21 -12.27 10.18
CA PHE A 127 -5.23 -11.31 10.70
C PHE A 127 -3.82 -11.64 10.19
N CYS A 128 -3.41 -12.92 10.26
CA CYS A 128 -2.10 -13.35 9.81
C CYS A 128 -1.87 -13.10 8.31
N SER A 129 -2.87 -13.34 7.44
CA SER A 129 -2.74 -13.15 6.00
C SER A 129 -2.51 -11.69 5.62
N GLU A 130 -3.27 -10.78 6.20
CA GLU A 130 -3.19 -9.33 5.96
C GLU A 130 -1.92 -8.72 6.55
N PHE A 131 -1.50 -9.20 7.72
CA PHE A 131 -0.23 -8.81 8.31
C PHE A 131 0.95 -9.24 7.41
N PHE A 132 0.90 -10.47 6.88
CA PHE A 132 1.91 -10.97 5.94
C PHE A 132 1.94 -10.14 4.66
N GLN A 133 0.79 -9.83 4.07
CA GLN A 133 0.68 -8.97 2.89
C GLN A 133 1.25 -7.58 3.14
N SER A 134 0.96 -6.97 4.30
CA SER A 134 1.49 -5.67 4.69
C SER A 134 3.03 -5.68 4.77
N ILE A 135 3.63 -6.76 5.29
CA ILE A 135 5.09 -6.93 5.32
C ILE A 135 5.65 -7.05 3.91
N CYS A 136 5.05 -7.87 3.05
CA CYS A 136 5.50 -8.03 1.66
C CYS A 136 5.47 -6.69 0.90
N CYS A 137 4.40 -5.91 1.04
CA CYS A 137 4.29 -4.58 0.46
C CYS A 137 5.37 -3.63 1.02
N GLY A 138 5.58 -3.62 2.34
CA GLY A 138 6.60 -2.80 2.99
C GLY A 138 8.02 -3.09 2.48
N ILE A 139 8.38 -4.37 2.34
CA ILE A 139 9.68 -4.78 1.78
C ILE A 139 9.82 -4.30 0.33
N GLY A 140 8.78 -4.47 -0.48
CA GLY A 140 8.81 -4.04 -1.88
C GLY A 140 8.96 -2.53 -2.05
N ILE A 141 8.34 -1.74 -1.18
CA ILE A 141 8.54 -0.28 -1.13
C ILE A 141 9.99 0.07 -0.74
N VAL A 142 10.55 -0.59 0.27
CA VAL A 142 11.93 -0.33 0.68
C VAL A 142 12.92 -0.63 -0.46
N LEU A 143 12.63 -1.66 -1.26
CA LEU A 143 13.44 -2.04 -2.42
C LEU A 143 13.28 -1.09 -3.62
N ILE A 144 12.08 -0.53 -3.85
CA ILE A 144 11.84 0.35 -4.99
C ILE A 144 12.47 1.74 -4.81
N ILE A 145 12.57 2.25 -3.58
CA ILE A 145 13.17 3.57 -3.29
C ILE A 145 14.58 3.73 -3.89
N PRO A 146 15.58 2.86 -3.59
CA PRO A 146 16.90 2.99 -4.16
C PRO A 146 16.92 2.77 -5.67
N LEU A 147 16.07 1.88 -6.18
CA LEU A 147 15.98 1.60 -7.61
C LEU A 147 15.51 2.84 -8.39
N THR A 148 14.41 3.45 -7.95
CA THR A 148 13.87 4.67 -8.57
C THR A 148 14.81 5.85 -8.43
N ALA A 149 15.42 6.04 -7.25
CA ALA A 149 16.41 7.11 -7.05
C ALA A 149 17.61 6.94 -7.99
N PHE A 150 18.10 5.72 -8.17
CA PHE A 150 19.21 5.43 -9.07
C PHE A 150 18.84 5.71 -10.53
N ILE A 151 17.73 5.15 -11.02
CA ILE A 151 17.28 5.31 -12.40
C ILE A 151 16.99 6.78 -12.71
N SER A 152 16.25 7.48 -11.83
CA SER A 152 15.91 8.88 -11.99
C SER A 152 17.15 9.78 -12.05
N SER A 153 18.13 9.54 -11.16
CA SER A 153 19.37 10.34 -11.14
C SER A 153 20.20 10.25 -12.43
N ASN A 154 20.16 9.10 -13.12
CA ASN A 154 20.87 8.88 -14.38
C ASN A 154 20.08 9.40 -15.60
N LEU A 155 18.76 9.16 -15.65
CA LEU A 155 17.92 9.56 -16.77
C LEU A 155 17.80 11.09 -16.91
N VAL A 156 17.67 11.80 -15.80
CA VAL A 156 17.47 13.27 -15.80
C VAL A 156 18.69 13.99 -16.41
N LYS A 157 19.91 13.47 -16.23
CA LYS A 157 21.10 14.01 -16.91
C LYS A 157 21.14 13.70 -18.40
N HIS A 158 20.78 12.48 -18.80
CA HIS A 158 20.82 12.06 -20.20
C HIS A 158 19.84 12.86 -21.08
N LYS A 159 18.67 13.21 -20.53
CA LYS A 159 17.62 13.93 -21.25
C LYS A 159 18.02 15.34 -21.70
N LYS A 160 19.03 15.96 -21.06
CA LYS A 160 19.47 17.32 -21.39
C LYS A 160 20.72 17.37 -22.28
N ILE A 161 21.60 16.37 -22.19
CA ILE A 161 22.77 16.22 -23.09
C ILE A 161 22.32 16.01 -24.54
N SER A 162 21.12 15.45 -24.79
CA SER A 162 20.55 15.30 -26.14
C SER A 162 19.77 16.52 -26.64
N THR A 163 19.54 17.54 -25.81
CA THR A 163 18.80 18.77 -26.17
C THR A 163 19.64 20.04 -26.15
N SER A 164 20.94 19.90 -25.87
CA SER A 164 21.97 20.95 -25.96
C SER A 164 22.86 20.71 -27.17
#